data_AF-A0A845B1Q4-F1
#
_entry.id   AF-A0A845B1Q4-F1
#
_cell.length_a   1.000
_cell.length_b   1.000
_cell.length_c   1.000
_cell.angle_alpha   90.00
_cell.angle_beta   90.00
_cell.angle_gamma   90.00
#
_symmetry.space_group_name_H-M   'P 1'
#
loop_
_entity.id
_entity.type
_entity.pdbx_description
1 polymer ?
#
loop_
_entity_poly.entity_id
_entity_poly.type
_entity_poly.pdbx_seq_one_letter_code
_entity_poly.pdbx_strand_id
1 'polypeptide(L)'
;MIEGLSLLAALATPAAELERSGEFEVVTSLVLRTETMSSRDLRTANRYAECLSLPYFPSEAQFAAKRQACLSVLRDKPSKKLVEVAKSLDTVVQQSPGSEASLSVERNRHD
;
A
#
# COMPACT_ATOMS: atom_id res chain seq x y z
N MET A 1 -17.99 -29.66 59.20
CA MET A 1 -19.07 -29.64 58.18
C MET A 1 -18.81 -28.44 57.31
N ILE A 2 -18.27 -28.65 56.11
CA ILE A 2 -17.97 -27.59 55.14
C ILE A 2 -18.95 -27.80 53.99
N GLU A 3 -19.94 -26.92 53.92
CA GLU A 3 -20.92 -26.87 52.83
C GLU A 3 -20.46 -25.87 51.76
N GLY A 4 -20.74 -26.21 50.51
CA GLY A 4 -20.81 -25.23 49.41
C GLY A 4 -19.73 -25.35 48.35
N LEU A 5 -19.75 -26.43 47.56
CA LEU A 5 -19.15 -26.46 46.23
C LEU A 5 -19.83 -25.41 45.33
N SER A 6 -19.09 -24.37 44.91
CA SER A 6 -19.54 -23.50 43.83
C SER A 6 -19.36 -24.19 42.48
N LEU A 7 -20.49 -24.49 41.83
CA LEU A 7 -20.55 -25.00 40.45
C LEU A 7 -19.99 -23.94 39.48
N LEU A 8 -18.84 -24.23 38.86
CA LEU A 8 -18.37 -23.53 37.67
C LEU A 8 -19.22 -24.00 36.47
N ALA A 9 -20.26 -23.25 36.15
CA ALA A 9 -20.96 -23.39 34.88
C ALA A 9 -20.12 -22.76 33.76
N ALA A 10 -19.28 -23.57 33.13
CA ALA A 10 -18.64 -23.22 31.87
C ALA A 10 -19.70 -23.24 30.75
N LEU A 11 -20.29 -22.09 30.46
CA LEU A 11 -21.07 -21.93 29.23
C LEU A 11 -20.09 -21.82 28.07
N ALA A 12 -19.78 -22.98 27.48
CA ALA A 12 -19.21 -23.06 26.15
C ALA A 12 -20.23 -22.50 25.16
N THR A 13 -20.04 -21.24 24.74
CA THR A 13 -20.74 -20.72 23.57
C THR A 13 -20.27 -21.54 22.37
N PRO A 14 -21.17 -22.13 21.57
CA PRO A 14 -20.75 -22.79 20.35
C PRO A 14 -20.02 -21.75 19.49
N ALA A 15 -18.81 -22.10 19.07
CA ALA A 15 -18.12 -21.39 18.01
C ALA A 15 -19.04 -21.45 16.79
N ALA A 16 -19.81 -20.38 16.59
CA ALA A 16 -20.58 -20.21 15.37
C ALA A 16 -19.57 -20.24 14.23
N GLU A 17 -19.65 -21.29 13.43
CA GLU A 17 -18.95 -21.45 12.16
C GLU A 17 -18.97 -20.13 11.41
N LEU A 18 -17.83 -19.44 11.41
CA LEU A 18 -17.55 -18.39 10.45
C LEU A 18 -17.04 -19.06 9.17
N GLU A 19 -17.84 -19.97 8.61
CA GLU A 19 -17.72 -20.39 7.20
C GLU A 19 -18.29 -19.26 6.34
N ARG A 20 -17.64 -18.10 6.40
CA ARG A 20 -17.71 -17.13 5.33
C ARG A 20 -16.48 -17.42 4.50
N SER A 21 -16.67 -18.13 3.40
CA SER A 21 -15.76 -18.13 2.26
C SER A 21 -15.61 -16.69 1.75
N GLY A 22 -14.90 -15.88 2.53
CA GLY A 22 -14.39 -14.60 2.11
C GLY A 22 -13.13 -14.92 1.36
N GLU A 23 -13.20 -14.98 0.03
CA GLU A 23 -12.03 -14.64 -0.76
C GLU A 23 -11.56 -13.27 -0.24
N PHE A 24 -10.48 -13.28 0.53
CA PHE A 24 -9.80 -12.05 0.88
C PHE A 24 -9.23 -11.53 -0.44
N GLU A 25 -9.83 -10.49 -1.00
CA GLU A 25 -9.33 -9.84 -2.20
C GLU A 25 -7.97 -9.22 -1.85
N VAL A 26 -6.89 -9.92 -2.22
CA VAL A 26 -5.53 -9.43 -2.03
C VAL A 26 -5.30 -8.37 -3.11
N VAL A 27 -5.25 -7.11 -2.70
CA VAL A 27 -4.91 -6.00 -3.60
C VAL A 27 -3.43 -6.11 -3.96
N THR A 28 -3.14 -6.53 -5.18
CA THR A 28 -1.76 -6.71 -5.71
C THR A 28 -1.31 -5.57 -6.63
N SER A 29 -2.20 -4.64 -6.99
CA SER A 29 -1.90 -3.53 -7.89
C SER A 29 -2.66 -2.27 -7.49
N LEU A 30 -1.94 -1.17 -7.35
CA LEU A 30 -2.47 0.16 -7.06
C LEU A 30 -2.09 1.11 -8.19
N VAL A 31 -3.11 1.80 -8.74
CA VAL A 31 -2.94 2.70 -9.88
C VAL A 31 -3.29 4.13 -9.48
N LEU A 32 -2.31 5.03 -9.53
CA LEU A 32 -2.54 6.46 -9.34
C LEU A 32 -2.89 7.13 -10.67
N ARG A 33 -4.12 7.60 -10.82
CA ARG A 33 -4.58 8.27 -12.04
C ARG A 33 -4.33 9.78 -11.99
N THR A 34 -3.86 10.35 -13.10
CA THR A 34 -3.47 11.77 -13.20
C THR A 34 -4.08 12.40 -14.45
N GLU A 35 -4.71 13.57 -14.34
CA GLU A 35 -5.44 14.19 -15.46
C GLU A 35 -4.54 14.75 -16.55
N THR A 36 -3.47 15.46 -16.17
CA THR A 36 -2.56 16.10 -17.13
C THR A 36 -1.11 15.88 -16.70
N MET A 37 -0.40 15.04 -17.44
CA MET A 37 1.02 14.77 -17.24
C MET A 37 1.70 14.50 -18.58
N SER A 38 2.87 15.10 -18.78
CA SER A 38 3.64 14.87 -20.00
C SER A 38 4.04 13.40 -20.12
N SER A 39 4.18 12.88 -21.34
CA SER A 39 4.64 11.50 -21.54
C SER A 39 6.01 11.22 -20.89
N ARG A 40 6.87 12.26 -20.78
CA ARG A 40 8.16 12.15 -20.10
C ARG A 40 7.96 11.97 -18.59
N ASP A 41 7.16 12.84 -17.98
CA ASP A 41 6.90 12.78 -16.53
C ASP A 41 6.16 11.50 -16.15
N LEU A 42 5.23 11.04 -16.98
CA LEU A 42 4.49 9.79 -16.74
C LEU A 42 5.44 8.58 -16.70
N ARG A 43 6.41 8.52 -17.61
CA ARG A 43 7.44 7.45 -17.59
C ARG A 43 8.33 7.56 -16.35
N THR A 44 8.72 8.77 -15.97
CA THR A 44 9.53 8.99 -14.76
C THR A 44 8.76 8.61 -13.50
N ALA A 45 7.48 8.97 -13.41
CA ALA A 45 6.60 8.63 -12.29
C ALA A 45 6.42 7.11 -12.17
N ASN A 46 6.19 6.40 -13.28
CA ASN A 46 6.12 4.93 -13.26
C ASN A 46 7.43 4.29 -12.79
N ARG A 47 8.58 4.77 -13.28
CA ARG A 47 9.89 4.27 -12.80
C ARG A 47 10.11 4.52 -11.31
N TYR A 48 9.63 5.65 -10.79
CA TYR A 48 9.71 5.96 -9.37
C TYR A 48 8.77 5.07 -8.55
N ALA A 49 7.54 4.87 -9.02
CA ALA A 49 6.55 3.96 -8.42
C ALA A 49 7.06 2.51 -8.36
N GLU A 50 7.63 2.02 -9.45
CA GLU A 50 8.25 0.69 -9.54
C GLU A 50 9.42 0.57 -8.57
N CYS A 51 10.30 1.57 -8.53
CA CYS A 51 11.44 1.59 -7.60
C CYS A 51 11.00 1.48 -6.14
N LEU A 52 9.91 2.15 -5.76
CA LEU A 52 9.36 2.13 -4.40
C LEU A 52 8.60 0.84 -4.07
N SER A 53 7.93 0.22 -5.04
CA SER A 53 7.00 -0.88 -4.80
C SER A 53 7.57 -2.27 -5.05
N LEU A 54 8.71 -2.40 -5.74
CA LEU A 54 9.31 -3.71 -5.99
C LEU A 54 10.41 -4.09 -4.98
N PRO A 55 10.48 -5.37 -4.59
CA PRO A 55 9.50 -6.45 -4.85
C PRO A 55 8.23 -6.36 -3.99
N TYR A 56 8.25 -5.52 -2.94
CA TYR A 56 7.15 -5.19 -2.05
C TYR A 56 7.36 -3.76 -1.54
N PHE A 57 6.34 -3.16 -0.94
CA PHE A 57 6.45 -1.85 -0.30
C PHE A 57 7.45 -1.95 0.87
N PRO A 58 8.40 -1.00 1.00
CA PRO A 58 9.32 -1.00 2.14
C PRO A 58 8.54 -0.97 3.46
N SER A 59 9.09 -1.60 4.50
CA SER A 59 8.60 -1.39 5.86
C SER A 59 8.79 0.07 6.28
N GLU A 60 8.11 0.50 7.35
CA GLU A 60 8.25 1.87 7.88
C GLU A 60 9.72 2.24 8.13
N ALA A 61 10.49 1.33 8.71
CA ALA A 61 11.91 1.54 8.99
C ALA A 61 12.78 1.61 7.73
N GLN A 62 12.37 0.96 6.64
CA GLN A 62 13.09 0.94 5.36
C GLN A 62 12.71 2.08 4.43
N PHE A 63 11.54 2.70 4.64
CA PHE A 63 10.95 3.65 3.72
C PHE A 63 11.89 4.82 3.40
N ALA A 64 12.50 5.44 4.42
CA ALA A 64 13.37 6.59 4.22
C ALA A 64 14.58 6.25 3.32
N ALA A 65 15.22 5.10 3.56
CA ALA A 65 16.38 4.65 2.78
C ALA A 65 15.98 4.27 1.34
N LYS A 66 14.89 3.51 1.18
CA LYS A 66 14.34 3.10 -0.13
C LYS A 66 13.96 4.33 -0.97
N ARG A 67 13.25 5.27 -0.36
CA ARG A 67 12.87 6.54 -0.97
C ARG A 67 14.11 7.31 -1.45
N GLN A 68 15.11 7.48 -0.59
CA GLN A 68 16.33 8.20 -0.94
C GLN A 68 17.05 7.58 -2.15
N ALA A 69 17.09 6.25 -2.24
CA ALA A 69 17.65 5.56 -3.40
C ALA A 69 16.83 5.83 -4.69
N CYS A 70 15.50 5.84 -4.58
CA CYS A 70 14.59 6.07 -5.70
C CYS A 70 14.55 7.53 -6.19
N LEU A 71 14.93 8.52 -5.36
CA LEU A 71 14.97 9.93 -5.76
C LEU A 71 15.87 10.18 -6.98
N SER A 72 16.88 9.33 -7.22
CA SER A 72 17.73 9.38 -8.42
C SER A 72 16.95 9.24 -9.74
N VAL A 73 15.76 8.63 -9.71
CA VAL A 73 14.87 8.54 -10.87
C VAL A 73 14.30 9.91 -11.24
N LEU A 74 14.07 10.77 -10.25
CA LEU A 74 13.61 12.16 -10.40
C LEU A 74 14.82 13.02 -10.81
N ARG A 75 15.20 12.94 -12.09
CA ARG A 75 16.33 13.69 -12.70
C ARG A 75 16.32 15.19 -12.37
N ASP A 76 17.45 15.85 -12.60
CA ASP A 76 17.64 17.29 -12.37
C ASP A 76 16.51 18.15 -12.97
N LYS A 77 15.78 18.84 -12.08
CA LYS A 77 14.59 19.70 -12.34
C LYS A 77 13.33 18.95 -12.79
N PRO A 78 12.70 18.16 -11.89
CA PRO A 78 11.38 17.57 -12.16
C PRO A 78 10.32 18.67 -12.33
N SER A 79 9.30 18.39 -13.14
CA SER A 79 8.13 19.28 -13.23
C SER A 79 7.40 19.33 -11.88
N LYS A 80 6.69 20.43 -11.61
CA LYS A 80 5.88 20.57 -10.37
C LYS A 80 4.91 19.39 -10.22
N LYS A 81 4.29 18.97 -11.33
CA LYS A 81 3.34 17.85 -11.34
C LYS A 81 4.00 16.52 -11.01
N LEU A 82 5.20 16.27 -11.53
CA LEU A 82 5.97 15.07 -11.18
C LEU A 82 6.32 15.04 -9.68
N VAL A 83 6.68 16.19 -9.09
CA VAL A 83 6.94 16.29 -7.65
C VAL A 83 5.70 15.99 -6.82
N GLU A 84 4.53 16.52 -7.21
CA GLU A 84 3.26 16.23 -6.54
C GLU A 84 2.92 14.73 -6.61
N VAL A 85 3.03 14.13 -7.79
CA VAL A 85 2.76 12.70 -7.97
C VAL A 85 3.75 11.83 -7.18
N ALA A 86 5.03 12.18 -7.14
CA ALA A 86 6.01 11.49 -6.32
C ALA A 86 5.65 11.53 -4.83
N LYS A 87 5.15 12.67 -4.32
CA LYS A 87 4.65 12.77 -2.94
C LYS A 87 3.42 11.89 -2.71
N SER A 88 2.48 11.84 -3.66
CA SER A 88 1.32 10.95 -3.55
C SER A 88 1.74 9.48 -3.52
N LEU A 89 2.71 9.07 -4.33
CA LEU A 89 3.29 7.72 -4.30
C LEU A 89 3.95 7.43 -2.94
N ASP A 90 4.74 8.37 -2.42
CA ASP A 90 5.34 8.26 -1.08
C ASP A 90 4.25 8.02 -0.01
N THR A 91 3.14 8.75 -0.06
CA THR A 91 2.01 8.60 0.88
C THR A 91 1.35 7.23 0.77
N VAL A 92 1.08 6.74 -0.44
CA VAL A 92 0.44 5.43 -0.64
C VAL A 92 1.31 4.32 -0.06
N VAL A 93 2.63 4.36 -0.30
CA VAL A 93 3.57 3.37 0.24
C VAL A 93 3.61 3.39 1.76
N GLN A 94 3.65 4.57 2.37
CA GLN A 94 3.68 4.72 3.83
C GLN A 94 2.40 4.23 4.52
N GLN A 95 1.25 4.26 3.83
CA GLN A 95 -0.03 3.79 4.38
C GLN A 95 -0.19 2.28 4.35
N SER A 96 0.70 1.54 3.67
CA SER A 96 0.61 0.09 3.52
C SER A 96 2.00 -0.58 3.57
N PRO A 97 2.79 -0.36 4.65
CA PRO A 97 4.14 -0.89 4.75
C PRO A 97 4.17 -2.42 4.63
N GLY A 98 5.11 -2.95 3.85
CA GLY A 98 5.24 -4.40 3.62
C GLY A 98 4.19 -5.02 2.69
N SER A 99 3.29 -4.23 2.10
CA SER A 99 2.34 -4.71 1.09
C SER A 99 3.06 -5.32 -0.11
N GLU A 100 2.55 -6.44 -0.62
CA GLU A 100 2.97 -7.07 -1.87
C GLU A 100 2.33 -6.40 -3.10
N ALA A 101 1.68 -5.24 -2.92
CA ALA A 101 1.14 -4.48 -4.03
C ALA A 101 2.24 -3.85 -4.89
N SER A 102 1.98 -3.76 -6.18
CA SER A 102 2.73 -2.95 -7.13
C SER A 102 2.09 -1.57 -7.29
N LEU A 103 2.89 -0.55 -7.63
CA LEU A 103 2.39 0.80 -7.94
C LEU A 103 2.65 1.18 -9.38
N SER A 104 1.63 1.74 -10.03
CA SER A 104 1.76 2.37 -11.35
C SER A 104 1.06 3.72 -11.39
N VAL A 105 1.41 4.52 -12.40
CA VAL A 105 0.82 5.83 -12.65
C VAL A 105 0.24 5.85 -14.04
N GLU A 106 -1.02 6.23 -14.16
CA GLU A 106 -1.71 6.31 -15.44
C GLU A 106 -2.24 7.72 -15.69
N ARG A 107 -2.43 8.04 -16.97
CA ARG A 107 -3.22 9.21 -17.35
C ARG A 107 -4.69 8.86 -17.24
N ASN A 108 -5.46 9.73 -16.61
CA ASN A 108 -6.90 9.64 -16.57
C ASN A 108 -7.40 9.77 -18.02
N ARG A 109 -8.02 8.74 -18.56
CA ARG A 109 -8.73 8.82 -19.84
C ARG A 109 -10.13 9.35 -19.54
N HIS A 110 -10.26 10.67 -19.45
CA HIS A 110 -11.56 11.29 -19.67
C HIS A 110 -11.58 11.73 -21.14
N ASP A 111 -12.16 10.87 -21.98
CA ASP A 111 -12.73 11.26 -23.26
C ASP A 111 -14.08 11.95 -23.00
#